data_AF-A0AAV1UYW2-F1
#
_entry.id   AF-A0AAV1UYW2-F1
#
_cell.length_a   1.000
_cell.length_b   1.000
_cell.length_c   1.000
_cell.angle_alpha   90.00
_cell.angle_beta   90.00
_cell.angle_gamma   90.00
#
_symmetry.space_group_name_H-M   'P 1'
#
loop_
_entity.id
_entity.type
_entity.pdbx_description
1 polymer ?
#
loop_
_entity_poly.entity_id
_entity_poly.type
_entity_poly.pdbx_seq_one_letter_code
_entity_poly.pdbx_strand_id
1 'polypeptide(L)'
;MCRVVLLDQTQYVNHQLGAGLPRIPGRGIAAPPDEVTRPTSSSRRGGSTAALLDSAGHRESPLMEVEEEERRSPHDHVDRCVPESFFDRVTQGLRDDLEHERNRRLQMVDTASKHRAEFAFAQLENERSLTSLRDELRVARGIVDRSRAEITALQTLVDAHHREHKALCEMLERKGVLHRKKQRTDGTA
;
A
#
# COMPACT_ATOMS: atom_id res chain seq x y z
N MET A 1 -1.97 -36.78 16.92
CA MET A 1 -3.20 -36.06 17.33
C MET A 1 -2.92 -34.54 17.41
N CYS A 2 -2.57 -33.86 16.30
CA CYS A 2 -2.29 -32.40 16.29
C CYS A 2 -2.64 -31.77 14.92
N ARG A 3 -3.91 -31.76 14.52
CA ARG A 3 -4.36 -31.11 13.27
C ARG A 3 -5.62 -30.23 13.40
N VAL A 4 -6.08 -29.94 14.61
CA VAL A 4 -7.41 -29.29 14.81
C VAL A 4 -7.33 -27.85 15.33
N VAL A 5 -6.14 -27.30 15.63
CA VAL A 5 -6.04 -25.98 16.31
C VAL A 5 -5.88 -24.79 15.35
N LEU A 6 -5.72 -25.00 14.04
CA LEU A 6 -5.47 -23.88 13.10
C LEU A 6 -6.72 -23.27 12.43
N LEU A 7 -7.92 -23.80 12.69
CA LEU A 7 -9.15 -23.30 12.05
C LEU A 7 -9.86 -22.17 12.82
N ASP A 8 -9.46 -21.89 14.05
CA ASP A 8 -10.16 -20.92 14.90
C ASP A 8 -9.63 -19.47 14.72
N GLN A 9 -8.38 -19.30 14.26
CA GLN A 9 -7.77 -17.98 14.13
C GLN A 9 -8.17 -17.22 12.84
N THR A 10 -8.60 -17.94 11.79
CA THR A 10 -9.04 -17.30 10.53
C THR A 10 -10.47 -16.75 10.59
N GLN A 11 -11.28 -17.18 11.56
CA GLN A 11 -12.65 -16.65 11.73
C GLN A 11 -12.67 -15.32 12.49
N TYR A 12 -11.68 -15.08 13.36
CA TYR A 12 -11.59 -13.84 14.14
C TYR A 12 -11.30 -12.59 13.27
N VAL A 13 -10.53 -12.73 12.19
CA VAL A 13 -10.20 -11.60 11.30
C VAL A 13 -11.39 -11.19 10.42
N ASN A 14 -12.25 -12.14 10.03
CA ASN A 14 -13.40 -11.84 9.18
C ASN A 14 -14.52 -11.08 9.92
N HIS A 15 -14.61 -11.18 11.25
CA HIS A 15 -15.60 -10.43 12.01
C HIS A 15 -15.27 -8.93 12.19
N GLN A 16 -14.01 -8.51 12.07
CA GLN A 16 -13.67 -7.07 12.12
C GLN A 16 -13.87 -6.34 10.78
N LEU A 17 -13.82 -7.06 9.65
CA LEU A 17 -14.03 -6.46 8.32
C LEU A 17 -15.52 -6.24 7.97
N GLY A 18 -16.45 -6.79 8.77
CA GLY A 18 -17.89 -6.59 8.60
C GLY A 18 -18.42 -5.26 9.15
N ALA A 19 -17.65 -4.55 9.99
CA ALA A 19 -18.03 -3.26 10.53
C ALA A 19 -17.57 -2.13 9.59
N GLY A 20 -18.32 -1.95 8.50
CA GLY A 20 -18.47 -0.68 7.78
C GLY A 20 -17.19 0.12 7.51
N LEU A 21 -16.35 -0.33 6.58
CA LEU A 21 -15.38 0.58 5.96
C LEU A 21 -16.14 1.69 5.20
N PRO A 22 -15.76 2.97 5.36
CA PRO A 22 -16.39 4.06 4.63
C PRO A 22 -16.28 3.82 3.13
N ARG A 23 -17.43 3.79 2.46
CA ARG A 23 -17.57 3.58 1.02
C ARG A 23 -16.95 4.78 0.30
N ILE A 24 -15.67 4.66 -0.07
CA ILE A 24 -15.00 5.64 -0.92
C ILE A 24 -15.75 5.64 -2.27
N PRO A 25 -16.32 6.77 -2.74
CA PRO A 25 -16.97 6.83 -4.04
C PRO A 25 -15.92 6.49 -5.11
N GLY A 26 -16.12 5.36 -5.78
CA GLY A 26 -15.26 4.90 -6.86
C GLY A 26 -15.21 5.95 -7.95
N ARG A 27 -14.05 6.61 -8.08
CA ARG A 27 -13.73 7.43 -9.24
C ARG A 27 -13.65 6.50 -10.44
N GLY A 28 -14.72 6.45 -11.23
CA GLY A 28 -14.77 5.68 -12.47
C GLY A 28 -13.62 6.09 -13.38
N ILE A 29 -12.63 5.21 -13.54
CA ILE A 29 -11.62 5.36 -14.57
C ILE A 29 -12.30 4.91 -15.85
N ALA A 30 -12.66 5.88 -16.69
CA ALA A 30 -13.14 5.63 -18.04
C ALA A 30 -12.12 4.78 -18.80
N ALA A 31 -12.62 3.79 -19.55
CA ALA A 31 -11.81 2.95 -20.41
C ALA A 31 -11.02 3.82 -21.42
N PRO A 32 -9.73 3.51 -21.66
CA PRO A 32 -8.96 4.25 -22.65
C PRO A 32 -9.50 3.96 -24.06
N PRO A 33 -9.61 4.97 -24.93
CA PRO A 33 -9.94 4.75 -26.33
C PRO A 33 -8.78 4.01 -27.00
N ASP A 34 -9.16 2.94 -27.69
CA ASP A 34 -8.31 2.09 -28.50
C ASP A 34 -8.03 2.83 -29.81
N GLU A 35 -6.87 3.46 -29.97
CA GLU A 35 -6.48 4.03 -31.26
C GLU A 35 -4.97 4.03 -31.50
N VAL A 36 -4.64 3.38 -32.61
CA VAL A 36 -3.32 3.07 -33.14
C VAL A 36 -2.72 4.31 -33.81
N THR A 37 -1.63 4.87 -33.26
CA THR A 37 -0.63 5.57 -34.09
C THR A 37 0.74 5.60 -33.41
N ARG A 38 1.71 4.90 -34.01
CA ARG A 38 3.14 5.21 -33.84
C ARG A 38 3.41 6.62 -34.32
N PRO A 39 4.31 7.35 -33.63
CA PRO A 39 5.44 7.90 -34.34
C PRO A 39 6.77 7.64 -33.63
N THR A 40 7.76 7.34 -34.45
CA THR A 40 9.18 7.35 -34.13
C THR A 40 9.73 8.76 -33.96
N SER A 41 10.76 8.84 -33.13
CA SER A 41 11.91 9.75 -33.16
C SER A 41 11.82 11.18 -32.60
N SER A 42 12.78 11.40 -31.69
CA SER A 42 13.60 12.59 -31.48
C SER A 42 12.95 13.89 -31.03
N SER A 43 13.37 14.39 -29.86
CA SER A 43 14.14 15.63 -29.77
C SER A 43 14.53 15.93 -28.32
N ARG A 44 15.85 16.04 -28.07
CA ARG A 44 16.41 16.79 -26.94
C ARG A 44 15.90 18.23 -27.02
N ARG A 45 15.49 18.85 -25.90
CA ARG A 45 15.80 20.27 -25.55
C ARG A 45 14.96 20.76 -24.38
N GLY A 46 15.65 21.42 -23.44
CA GLY A 46 15.08 22.40 -22.51
C GLY A 46 14.53 21.78 -21.23
N GLY A 47 15.01 22.10 -20.03
CA GLY A 47 15.65 23.34 -19.63
C GLY A 47 14.96 23.75 -18.33
N SER A 48 15.77 23.92 -17.28
CA SER A 48 15.40 24.39 -15.96
C SER A 48 14.47 25.61 -15.99
N THR A 49 13.53 25.69 -15.04
CA THR A 49 13.35 26.91 -14.26
C THR A 49 12.71 26.58 -12.91
N ALA A 50 13.53 26.60 -11.86
CA ALA A 50 13.05 26.70 -10.50
C ALA A 50 12.56 28.14 -10.29
N ALA A 51 11.25 28.31 -10.11
CA ALA A 51 10.67 29.58 -9.68
C ALA A 51 10.78 29.65 -8.15
N LEU A 52 11.81 30.36 -7.68
CA LEU A 52 11.97 30.79 -6.30
C LEU A 52 11.07 32.03 -6.14
N LEU A 53 9.82 31.81 -5.71
CA LEU A 53 8.87 32.89 -5.45
C LEU A 53 9.15 33.48 -4.07
N ASP A 54 10.04 34.46 -4.14
CA ASP A 54 10.26 35.53 -3.18
C ASP A 54 8.93 36.27 -2.92
N SER A 55 8.53 36.38 -1.66
CA SER A 55 7.45 37.29 -1.26
C SER A 55 7.68 37.75 0.18
N ALA A 56 8.71 38.58 0.32
CA ALA A 56 8.89 39.48 1.44
C ALA A 56 7.81 40.59 1.35
N GLY A 57 6.67 40.34 1.96
CA GLY A 57 5.66 41.37 2.23
C GLY A 57 6.16 42.33 3.31
N HIS A 58 6.95 43.33 2.92
CA HIS A 58 7.24 44.49 3.74
C HIS A 58 5.94 45.29 3.94
N ARG A 59 5.36 45.17 5.13
CA ARG A 59 4.27 46.03 5.57
C ARG A 59 4.90 47.28 6.20
N GLU A 60 5.07 48.32 5.39
CA GLU A 60 5.38 49.66 5.87
C GLU A 60 4.26 50.10 6.82
N SER A 61 4.62 50.33 8.07
CA SER A 61 3.73 50.95 9.05
C SER A 61 3.88 52.47 8.95
N PRO A 62 2.78 53.27 9.06
CA PRO A 62 2.86 54.72 9.01
C PRO A 62 3.64 55.25 10.22
N LEU A 63 4.61 56.10 9.93
CA LEU A 63 5.39 56.86 10.90
C LEU A 63 4.46 57.93 11.49
N MET A 64 3.99 57.72 12.73
CA MET A 64 3.28 58.76 13.47
C MET A 64 4.31 59.81 13.91
N GLU A 65 4.18 61.02 13.37
CA GLU A 65 4.77 62.24 13.94
C GLU A 65 4.26 62.38 15.38
N VAL A 66 5.14 62.11 16.34
CA VAL A 66 4.93 62.43 17.74
C VAL A 66 5.49 63.82 17.97
N GLU A 67 4.60 64.76 18.24
CA GLU A 67 4.94 66.12 18.66
C GLU A 67 5.89 66.07 19.87
N GLU A 68 7.04 66.75 19.73
CA GLU A 68 7.98 66.99 20.82
C GLU A 68 7.34 67.95 21.85
N GLU A 69 6.70 67.40 22.88
CA GLU A 69 6.40 68.15 24.09
C GLU A 69 7.56 67.99 25.10
N GLU A 70 8.53 68.89 25.01
CA GLU A 70 9.64 69.08 25.97
C GLU A 70 9.07 69.45 27.35
N ARG A 71 8.66 68.46 28.13
CA ARG A 71 8.39 68.62 29.57
C ARG A 71 9.61 68.25 30.38
N ARG A 72 10.34 69.29 30.76
CA ARG A 72 11.38 69.27 31.80
C ARG A 72 10.81 68.64 33.08
N SER A 73 11.41 67.53 33.51
CA SER A 73 11.15 66.91 34.81
C SER A 73 12.47 66.69 35.56
N PRO A 74 12.48 66.83 36.91
CA PRO A 74 13.68 67.08 37.69
C PRO A 74 14.64 65.91 37.70
N HIS A 75 15.91 66.29 37.70
CA HIS A 75 17.08 65.45 37.81
C HIS A 75 17.19 64.81 39.20
N ASP A 76 16.33 63.83 39.51
CA ASP A 76 16.56 62.92 40.65
C ASP A 76 17.29 61.68 40.11
N HIS A 77 18.62 61.74 40.16
CA HIS A 77 19.50 60.58 40.01
C HIS A 77 19.25 59.61 41.17
N VAL A 78 18.19 58.80 41.06
CA VAL A 78 18.13 57.53 41.78
C VAL A 78 19.10 56.61 41.05
N ASP A 79 20.33 56.59 41.55
CA ASP A 79 21.38 55.62 41.25
C ASP A 79 20.89 54.23 41.68
N ARG A 80 19.90 53.72 40.93
CA ARG A 80 19.25 52.44 41.18
C ARG A 80 20.15 51.40 40.54
N CYS A 81 21.29 51.13 41.18
CA CYS A 81 22.12 49.98 40.87
C CYS A 81 21.20 48.75 40.88
N VAL A 82 20.82 48.28 39.69
CA VAL A 82 20.14 47.01 39.54
C VAL A 82 21.09 45.99 40.18
N PRO A 83 20.66 45.25 41.22
CA PRO A 83 21.55 44.33 41.90
C PRO A 83 22.14 43.38 40.86
N GLU A 84 23.46 43.23 40.78
CA GLU A 84 24.13 42.29 39.88
C GLU A 84 23.51 40.88 39.97
N SER A 85 22.99 40.53 41.15
CA SER A 85 22.25 39.30 41.43
C SER A 85 20.96 39.10 40.62
N PHE A 86 20.39 40.15 40.02
CA PHE A 86 19.25 40.05 39.10
C PHE A 86 19.69 39.45 37.77
N PHE A 87 20.77 39.96 37.17
CA PHE A 87 21.29 39.45 35.90
C PHE A 87 21.79 38.02 36.03
N ASP A 88 22.41 37.67 37.16
CA ASP A 88 22.83 36.28 37.42
C ASP A 88 21.64 35.32 37.44
N ARG A 89 20.53 35.70 38.10
CA ARG A 89 19.31 34.90 38.16
C ARG A 89 18.67 34.73 36.79
N VAL A 90 18.55 35.82 36.02
CA VAL A 90 18.00 35.77 34.66
C VAL A 90 18.88 34.90 33.76
N THR A 91 20.19 35.05 33.85
CA THR A 91 21.14 34.26 33.05
C THR A 91 21.09 32.78 33.43
N GLN A 92 20.97 32.46 34.72
CA GLN A 92 20.81 31.09 35.17
C GLN A 92 19.50 30.46 34.68
N GLY A 93 18.38 31.19 34.78
CA GLY A 93 17.09 30.72 34.27
C GLY A 93 17.13 30.42 32.77
N LEU A 94 17.74 31.30 31.98
CA LEU A 94 17.92 31.07 30.54
C LEU A 94 18.80 29.85 30.24
N ARG A 95 19.83 29.59 31.05
CA ARG A 95 20.66 28.39 30.91
C ARG A 95 19.85 27.12 31.18
N ASP A 96 19.08 27.10 32.25
CA ASP A 96 18.26 25.95 32.64
C ASP A 96 17.17 25.69 31.58
N ASP A 97 16.51 26.74 31.08
CA ASP A 97 15.51 26.64 30.01
C ASP A 97 16.11 26.09 28.70
N LEU A 98 17.30 26.55 28.31
CA LEU A 98 18.00 26.06 27.13
C LEU A 98 18.42 24.60 27.28
N GLU A 99 18.89 24.19 28.46
CA GLU A 99 19.23 22.80 28.73
C GLU A 99 17.98 21.91 28.70
N HIS A 100 16.88 22.36 29.30
CA HIS A 100 15.61 21.65 29.27
C HIS A 100 15.10 21.46 27.83
N GLU A 101 15.07 22.53 27.03
CA GLU A 101 14.62 22.46 25.64
C GLU A 101 15.58 21.61 24.78
N ARG A 102 16.90 21.67 25.03
CA ARG A 102 17.88 20.79 24.38
C ARG A 102 17.57 19.31 24.67
N ASN A 103 17.33 18.97 25.94
CA ASN A 103 17.02 17.60 26.34
C ASN A 103 15.69 17.12 25.76
N ARG A 104 14.67 17.98 25.75
CA ARG A 104 13.38 17.70 25.11
C ARG A 104 13.54 17.41 23.62
N ARG A 105 14.31 18.23 22.89
CA ARG A 105 14.59 18.02 21.46
C ARG A 105 15.35 16.72 21.21
N LEU A 106 16.34 16.40 22.04
CA LEU A 106 17.08 15.15 21.91
C LEU A 106 16.16 13.94 22.07
N GLN A 107 15.29 13.94 23.07
CA GLN A 107 14.29 12.90 23.27
C GLN A 107 13.33 12.78 22.07
N MET A 108 12.92 13.91 21.48
CA MET A 108 12.08 13.90 20.27
C MET A 108 12.81 13.30 19.06
N VAL A 109 14.09 13.63 18.86
CA VAL A 109 14.91 13.05 17.79
C VAL A 109 15.08 11.54 18.00
N ASP A 110 15.34 11.10 19.23
CA ASP A 110 15.49 9.68 19.55
C ASP A 110 14.21 8.90 19.27
N THR A 111 13.05 9.40 19.74
CA THR A 111 11.74 8.78 19.47
C THR A 111 11.39 8.75 17.99
N ALA A 112 11.64 9.85 17.26
CA ALA A 112 11.43 9.89 15.81
C ALA A 112 12.34 8.90 15.07
N SER A 113 13.60 8.78 15.49
CA SER A 113 14.56 7.83 14.91
C SER A 113 14.13 6.38 15.13
N LYS A 114 13.62 6.06 16.33
CA LYS A 114 13.08 4.75 16.68
C LYS A 114 11.88 4.39 15.82
N HIS A 115 10.89 5.27 15.71
CA HIS A 115 9.72 5.03 14.87
C HIS A 115 10.06 4.87 13.40
N ARG A 116 11.02 5.66 12.90
CA ARG A 116 11.52 5.49 11.53
C ARG A 116 12.17 4.13 11.32
N ALA A 117 12.96 3.65 12.27
CA ALA A 117 13.56 2.32 12.21
C ALA A 117 12.51 1.21 12.27
N GLU A 118 11.57 1.27 13.21
CA GLU A 118 10.44 0.32 13.32
C GLU A 118 9.65 0.24 12.02
N PHE A 119 9.34 1.39 11.41
CA PHE A 119 8.66 1.45 10.12
C PHE A 119 9.47 0.81 9.00
N ALA A 120 10.78 1.07 8.93
CA ALA A 120 11.66 0.46 7.93
C ALA A 120 11.72 -1.08 8.09
N PHE A 121 11.77 -1.58 9.33
CA PHE A 121 11.75 -3.02 9.59
C PHE A 121 10.41 -3.65 9.17
N ALA A 122 9.29 -3.03 9.51
CA ALA A 122 7.98 -3.50 9.10
C ALA A 122 7.82 -3.54 7.57
N GLN A 123 8.38 -2.55 6.86
CA GLN A 123 8.41 -2.59 5.38
C GLN A 123 9.22 -3.77 4.85
N LEU A 124 10.42 -4.00 5.37
CA LEU A 124 11.27 -5.11 4.92
C LEU A 124 10.61 -6.48 5.19
N GLU A 125 9.93 -6.64 6.32
CA GLU A 125 9.19 -7.87 6.64
C GLU A 125 8.01 -8.09 5.68
N ASN A 126 7.27 -7.03 5.36
CA ASN A 126 6.21 -7.08 4.36
C ASN A 126 6.75 -7.47 2.97
N GLU A 127 7.86 -6.88 2.53
CA GLU A 127 8.49 -7.21 1.24
C GLU A 127 8.96 -8.66 1.19
N ARG A 128 9.56 -9.16 2.27
CA ARG A 128 9.94 -10.58 2.39
C ARG A 128 8.73 -11.50 2.32
N SER A 129 7.67 -11.17 3.04
CA SER A 129 6.42 -11.94 3.05
C SER A 129 5.76 -11.98 1.67
N LEU A 130 5.70 -10.84 0.97
CA LEU A 130 5.19 -10.75 -0.39
C LEU A 130 6.03 -11.56 -1.38
N THR A 131 7.35 -11.55 -1.22
CA THR A 131 8.27 -12.34 -2.06
C THR A 131 8.04 -13.83 -1.83
N SER A 132 7.94 -14.27 -0.57
CA SER A 132 7.63 -15.66 -0.21
C SER A 132 6.32 -16.12 -0.84
N LEU A 133 5.26 -15.31 -0.72
CA LEU A 133 3.96 -15.61 -1.30
C LEU A 133 4.01 -15.72 -2.83
N ARG A 134 4.79 -14.87 -3.49
CA ARG A 134 5.01 -14.94 -4.95
C ARG A 134 5.66 -16.25 -5.37
N ASP A 135 6.64 -16.71 -4.61
CA ASP A 135 7.33 -17.97 -4.89
C ASP A 135 6.41 -19.17 -4.68
N GLU A 136 5.63 -19.19 -3.60
CA GLU A 136 4.61 -20.22 -3.37
C GLU A 136 3.57 -20.24 -4.50
N LEU A 137 3.08 -19.07 -4.93
CA LEU A 137 2.13 -18.95 -6.03
C LEU A 137 2.72 -19.49 -7.35
N ARG A 138 4.01 -19.22 -7.61
CA ARG A 138 4.73 -19.75 -8.78
C ARG A 138 4.79 -21.27 -8.74
N VAL A 139 5.08 -21.87 -7.58
CA VAL A 139 5.09 -23.33 -7.41
C VAL A 139 3.69 -23.92 -7.61
N ALA A 140 2.67 -23.34 -6.98
CA ALA A 140 1.28 -23.78 -7.09
C ALA A 140 0.79 -23.75 -8.54
N ARG A 141 1.12 -22.67 -9.29
CA ARG A 141 0.81 -22.57 -10.71
C ARG A 141 1.47 -23.68 -11.52
N GLY A 142 2.73 -23.98 -11.26
CA GLY A 142 3.43 -25.09 -11.92
C GLY A 142 2.80 -26.46 -11.65
N ILE A 143 2.27 -26.67 -10.44
CA ILE A 143 1.50 -27.89 -10.10
C ILE A 143 0.21 -27.95 -10.91
N VAL A 144 -0.56 -26.86 -10.96
CA VAL A 144 -1.81 -26.78 -11.72
C VAL A 144 -1.57 -27.05 -13.21
N ASP A 145 -0.54 -26.45 -13.80
CA ASP A 145 -0.20 -26.66 -15.20
C ASP A 145 0.16 -28.12 -15.49
N ARG A 146 0.90 -28.78 -14.58
CA ARG A 146 1.22 -30.21 -14.67
C ARG A 146 -0.04 -31.08 -14.59
N SER A 147 -0.89 -30.84 -13.59
CA SER A 147 -2.14 -31.59 -13.45
C SER A 147 -3.06 -31.39 -14.66
N ARG A 148 -3.10 -30.19 -15.23
CA ARG A 148 -3.85 -29.93 -16.46
C ARG A 148 -3.33 -30.76 -17.64
N ALA A 149 -2.01 -30.85 -17.80
CA ALA A 149 -1.40 -31.70 -18.84
C ALA A 149 -1.74 -33.18 -18.64
N GLU A 150 -1.69 -33.68 -17.40
CA GLU A 150 -2.09 -35.06 -17.06
C GLU A 150 -3.56 -35.33 -17.38
N ILE A 151 -4.47 -34.41 -17.02
CA ILE A 151 -5.90 -34.51 -17.35
C ILE A 151 -6.09 -34.60 -18.86
N THR A 152 -5.42 -33.75 -19.64
CA THR A 152 -5.49 -33.80 -21.10
C THR A 152 -4.98 -35.13 -21.65
N ALA A 153 -3.87 -35.65 -21.13
CA ALA A 153 -3.35 -36.97 -21.54
C ALA A 153 -4.37 -38.09 -21.24
N LEU A 154 -4.96 -38.11 -20.05
CA LEU A 154 -5.98 -39.08 -19.67
C LEU A 154 -7.23 -38.98 -20.53
N GLN A 155 -7.68 -37.77 -20.87
CA GLN A 155 -8.79 -37.55 -21.80
C GLN A 155 -8.50 -38.17 -23.17
N THR A 156 -7.31 -37.94 -23.73
CA THR A 156 -6.95 -38.54 -25.02
C THR A 156 -6.92 -40.07 -24.99
N LEU A 157 -6.50 -40.66 -23.86
CA LEU A 157 -6.50 -42.10 -23.67
C LEU A 157 -7.92 -42.68 -23.58
N VAL A 158 -8.81 -42.02 -22.82
CA VAL A 158 -10.23 -42.41 -22.72
C VAL A 158 -10.89 -42.33 -24.10
N ASP A 159 -10.63 -41.28 -24.86
CA ASP A 159 -11.17 -41.13 -26.21
C ASP A 159 -10.67 -42.23 -27.16
N ALA A 160 -9.39 -42.60 -27.06
CA ALA A 160 -8.83 -43.70 -27.84
C ALA A 160 -9.52 -45.03 -27.49
N HIS A 161 -9.63 -45.34 -26.19
CA HIS A 161 -10.32 -46.54 -25.72
C HIS A 161 -11.79 -46.58 -26.13
N HIS A 162 -12.48 -45.44 -26.10
CA HIS A 162 -13.85 -45.33 -26.55
C HIS A 162 -13.99 -45.65 -28.04
N ARG A 163 -13.08 -45.15 -28.89
CA ARG A 163 -13.06 -45.47 -30.33
C ARG A 163 -12.81 -46.95 -30.57
N GLU A 164 -11.88 -47.56 -29.85
CA GLU A 164 -11.59 -49.00 -29.94
C GLU A 164 -12.80 -49.85 -29.52
N HIS A 165 -13.42 -49.52 -28.39
CA HIS A 165 -14.61 -50.21 -27.91
C HIS A 165 -15.75 -50.10 -28.93
N LYS A 166 -15.98 -48.91 -29.48
CA LYS A 166 -16.96 -48.70 -30.55
C LYS A 166 -16.68 -49.58 -31.77
N ALA A 167 -15.43 -49.63 -32.24
CA ALA A 167 -15.04 -50.46 -33.38
C ALA A 167 -15.26 -51.97 -33.10
N LEU A 168 -14.95 -52.43 -31.89
CA LEU A 168 -15.20 -53.81 -31.47
C LEU A 168 -16.70 -54.13 -31.48
N CYS A 169 -17.53 -53.26 -30.91
CA CYS A 169 -18.99 -53.42 -30.92
C CYS A 169 -19.53 -53.53 -32.35
N GLU A 170 -19.13 -52.63 -33.25
CA GLU A 170 -19.54 -52.67 -34.66
C GLU A 170 -19.13 -53.98 -35.35
N MET A 171 -17.92 -54.48 -35.08
CA MET A 171 -17.46 -55.77 -35.62
C MET A 171 -18.33 -56.94 -35.12
N LEU A 172 -18.65 -56.96 -33.82
CA LEU A 172 -19.46 -58.03 -33.22
C LEU A 172 -20.91 -58.00 -33.70
N GLU A 173 -21.49 -56.81 -33.91
CA GLU A 173 -22.79 -56.64 -34.55
C GLU A 173 -22.79 -57.19 -35.99
N ARG A 174 -21.78 -56.84 -36.79
CA ARG A 174 -21.64 -57.33 -38.18
C ARG A 174 -21.50 -58.85 -38.27
N LYS A 175 -20.84 -59.47 -37.29
CA LYS A 175 -20.71 -60.94 -37.20
C LYS A 175 -21.96 -61.63 -36.64
N GLY A 176 -23.01 -60.89 -36.29
CA GLY A 176 -24.25 -61.42 -35.72
C GLY A 176 -24.11 -61.92 -34.28
N VAL A 177 -22.97 -61.71 -33.63
CA VAL A 177 -22.70 -62.17 -32.26
C VAL A 177 -23.52 -61.36 -31.26
N LEU A 178 -23.66 -60.06 -31.51
CA LEU A 178 -24.56 -59.19 -30.76
C LEU A 178 -25.89 -59.08 -31.51
N HIS A 179 -26.89 -59.85 -31.07
CA HIS A 179 -28.26 -59.63 -31.53
C HIS A 179 -28.80 -58.35 -30.88
N ARG A 180 -28.97 -57.31 -31.70
CA ARG A 180 -29.66 -56.09 -31.30
C ARG A 180 -31.09 -56.47 -30.90
N LYS A 181 -31.37 -56.59 -29.60
CA LYS A 181 -32.74 -56.71 -29.10
C LYS A 181 -33.45 -55.45 -29.58
N LYS A 182 -34.26 -55.57 -30.64
CA LYS A 182 -35.21 -54.54 -31.04
C LYS A 182 -36.08 -54.30 -29.81
N GLN A 183 -35.96 -53.13 -29.18
CA GLN A 183 -37.00 -52.68 -28.26
C GLN A 183 -38.29 -52.68 -29.09
N ARG A 184 -39.19 -53.62 -28.80
CA ARG A 184 -40.56 -53.51 -29.27
C ARG A 184 -41.14 -52.30 -28.56
N THR A 185 -41.20 -51.17 -29.26
CA THR A 185 -42.13 -50.09 -28.96
C THR A 185 -43.53 -50.60 -29.30
N ASP A 186 -44.04 -51.50 -28.46
CA ASP A 186 -45.46 -51.81 -28.44
C ASP A 186 -46.10 -50.67 -27.66
N GLY A 187 -46.78 -49.79 -28.40
CA GLY A 187 -47.50 -48.65 -27.85
C GLY A 187 -48.50 -49.12 -26.81
N THR A 188 -48.61 -48.36 -25.72
CA THR A 188 -49.80 -48.38 -24.88
C THR A 188 -50.37 -46.98 -24.86
N ALA A 189 -51.59 -46.89 -25.36
CA ALA A 189 -52.45 -45.72 -25.39
C ALA A 189 -52.85 -45.26 -23.98
#